data_AF-A0A392NHI6-F1
#
_entry.id   AF-A0A392NHI6-F1
#
_cell.length_a   1.000
_cell.length_b   1.000
_cell.length_c   1.000
_cell.angle_alpha   90.00
_cell.angle_beta   90.00
_cell.angle_gamma   90.00
#
_symmetry.space_group_name_H-M   'P 1'
#
loop_
_entity.id
_entity.type
_entity.pdbx_description
1 polymer ?
#
loop_
_entity_poly.entity_id
_entity_poly.type
_entity_poly.pdbx_seq_one_letter_code
_entity_poly.pdbx_strand_id
1 'polypeptide(L)'
;SLMKDMNSKIDMYRANAIRVLCRITDGTLLAQIERYLKQAIVDKNPVVASAALVSGIHLLQTNPEIVKRWSNEVQEAVQSRAALVQFHALGLLHQVRRKFG
;
A
#
# COMPACT_ATOMS: atom_id res chain seq x y z
N SER A 1 16.42 6.37 -8.87
CA SER A 1 15.17 7.16 -9.01
C SER A 1 14.09 6.41 -8.26
N LEU A 2 13.11 7.09 -7.68
CA LEU A 2 12.11 6.43 -6.80
C LEU A 2 11.40 5.24 -7.46
N MET A 3 11.08 5.35 -8.76
CA MET A 3 10.47 4.26 -9.53
C MET A 3 11.40 3.04 -9.71
N LYS A 4 12.71 3.28 -9.84
CA LYS A 4 13.72 2.21 -9.86
C LYS A 4 13.87 1.58 -8.47
N ASP A 5 13.85 2.39 -7.42
CA ASP A 5 14.04 1.94 -6.04
C ASP A 5 12.84 1.12 -5.54
N MET A 6 11.63 1.40 -6.03
CA MET A 6 10.47 0.52 -5.88
C MET A 6 10.74 -0.90 -6.40
N ASN A 7 11.46 -1.06 -7.52
CA ASN A 7 11.74 -2.39 -8.07
C ASN A 7 13.09 -2.96 -7.61
N SER A 8 13.70 -2.37 -6.58
CA SER A 8 15.00 -2.81 -6.05
C SER A 8 14.92 -4.22 -5.46
N LYS A 9 16.03 -4.97 -5.49
CA LYS A 9 16.18 -6.23 -4.72
C LYS A 9 16.37 -5.98 -3.22
N ILE A 10 16.58 -4.73 -2.82
CA ILE A 10 16.79 -4.33 -1.43
C ILE A 10 15.45 -3.86 -0.87
N ASP A 11 14.85 -4.65 0.02
CA ASP A 11 13.52 -4.39 0.58
C ASP A 11 13.40 -3.03 1.27
N MET A 12 14.47 -2.57 1.92
CA MET A 12 14.49 -1.25 2.56
C MET A 12 14.34 -0.12 1.53
N TYR A 13 14.94 -0.25 0.35
CA TYR A 13 14.80 0.73 -0.73
C TYR A 13 13.37 0.73 -1.27
N ARG A 14 12.77 -0.46 -1.44
CA ARG A 14 11.37 -0.59 -1.84
C ARG A 14 10.44 0.09 -0.84
N ALA A 15 10.57 -0.24 0.44
CA ALA A 15 9.73 0.29 1.51
C ALA A 15 9.85 1.83 1.61
N ASN A 16 11.08 2.37 1.54
CA ASN A 16 11.31 3.80 1.58
C ASN A 16 10.75 4.50 0.34
N ALA A 17 10.96 3.94 -0.85
CA ALA A 17 10.41 4.49 -2.08
C ALA A 17 8.87 4.55 -2.04
N ILE A 18 8.21 3.50 -1.55
CA ILE A 18 6.75 3.47 -1.39
C ILE A 18 6.25 4.61 -0.49
N ARG A 19 6.87 4.80 0.68
CA ARG A 19 6.47 5.86 1.63
C ARG A 19 6.64 7.26 1.07
N VAL A 20 7.67 7.48 0.26
CA VAL A 20 7.91 8.78 -0.37
C VAL A 20 6.96 8.98 -1.55
N LEU A 21 6.80 7.98 -2.41
CA LEU A 21 5.94 8.06 -3.58
C LEU A 21 4.50 8.40 -3.20
N CYS A 22 3.94 7.77 -2.17
CA CYS A 22 2.55 8.03 -1.80
C CYS A 22 2.26 9.48 -1.37
N ARG A 23 3.29 10.25 -0.98
CA ARG A 23 3.19 11.67 -0.61
C ARG A 23 3.21 12.62 -1.80
N ILE A 24 3.79 12.21 -2.91
CA ILE A 24 3.98 13.04 -4.11
C ILE A 24 3.14 12.55 -5.31
N THR A 25 2.35 11.50 -5.10
CA THR A 25 1.58 10.84 -6.16
C THR A 25 0.22 11.51 -6.37
N ASP A 26 -0.04 11.94 -7.60
CA ASP A 26 -1.36 12.32 -8.08
C ASP A 26 -2.12 11.10 -8.64
N GLY A 27 -3.39 11.28 -9.07
CA GLY A 27 -4.21 10.17 -9.57
C GLY A 27 -3.64 9.49 -10.82
N THR A 28 -2.97 10.24 -11.70
CA THR A 28 -2.37 9.71 -12.93
C THR A 28 -1.17 8.83 -12.61
N LEU A 29 -0.26 9.32 -11.79
CA LEU A 29 0.91 8.55 -11.36
C LEU A 29 0.46 7.35 -10.52
N LEU A 30 -0.59 7.49 -9.71
CA LEU A 30 -1.11 6.37 -8.92
C LEU A 30 -1.58 5.23 -9.80
N ALA A 31 -2.33 5.53 -10.87
CA ALA A 31 -2.79 4.52 -11.81
C ALA A 31 -1.62 3.76 -12.47
N GLN A 32 -0.49 4.43 -12.72
CA GLN A 32 0.71 3.81 -13.29
C GLN A 32 1.41 2.88 -12.30
N ILE A 33 1.48 3.26 -11.02
CA ILE A 33 2.17 2.47 -9.97
C ILE A 33 1.26 1.52 -9.20
N GLU A 34 -0.05 1.57 -9.43
CA GLU A 34 -1.07 0.82 -8.69
C GLU A 34 -0.74 -0.66 -8.61
N ARG A 35 -0.41 -1.29 -9.75
CA ARG A 35 -0.08 -2.72 -9.80
C ARG A 35 1.07 -3.07 -8.85
N TYR A 36 2.09 -2.21 -8.79
CA TYR A 36 3.23 -2.43 -7.91
C TYR A 36 2.81 -2.30 -6.43
N LEU A 37 2.02 -1.28 -6.09
CA LEU A 37 1.55 -1.10 -4.71
C LEU A 37 0.69 -2.28 -4.24
N LYS A 38 -0.17 -2.81 -5.13
CA LYS A 38 -0.98 -4.00 -4.86
C LYS A 38 -0.10 -5.23 -4.55
N GLN A 39 0.97 -5.44 -5.31
CA GLN A 39 1.95 -6.50 -5.02
C GLN A 39 2.69 -6.25 -3.70
N ALA A 40 3.03 -5.00 -3.40
CA ALA A 40 3.71 -4.64 -2.17
C ALA A 40 2.83 -4.88 -0.93
N ILE A 41 1.50 -4.74 -1.02
CA ILE A 41 0.57 -5.00 0.10
C ILE A 41 0.67 -6.45 0.60
N VAL A 42 0.83 -7.41 -0.31
CA VAL A 42 0.91 -8.85 -0.01
C VAL A 42 2.35 -9.37 -0.01
N ASP A 43 3.32 -8.48 0.14
CA ASP A 43 4.74 -8.84 0.13
C ASP A 43 5.12 -9.72 1.32
N LYS A 44 6.04 -10.66 1.09
CA LYS A 44 6.57 -11.54 2.14
C LYS A 44 7.36 -10.77 3.19
N ASN A 45 7.99 -9.65 2.82
CA ASN A 45 8.69 -8.79 3.74
C ASN A 45 7.69 -7.87 4.48
N PRO A 46 7.53 -8.01 5.81
CA PRO A 46 6.56 -7.24 6.57
C PRO A 46 6.77 -5.71 6.50
N VAL A 47 8.01 -5.26 6.32
CA VAL A 47 8.34 -3.82 6.23
C VAL A 47 7.81 -3.22 4.93
N VAL A 48 7.89 -3.98 3.83
CA VAL A 48 7.36 -3.56 2.52
C VAL A 48 5.83 -3.56 2.54
N ALA A 49 5.22 -4.65 3.02
CA ALA A 49 3.77 -4.75 3.18
C ALA A 49 3.21 -3.63 4.07
N SER A 50 3.84 -3.42 5.23
CA SER A 50 3.47 -2.33 6.12
C SER A 50 3.62 -0.96 5.46
N ALA A 51 4.68 -0.71 4.67
CA ALA A 51 4.86 0.55 3.98
C ALA A 51 3.74 0.80 2.95
N ALA A 52 3.35 -0.24 2.19
CA ALA A 52 2.27 -0.16 1.21
C ALA A 52 0.90 0.08 1.86
N LEU A 53 0.60 -0.62 2.96
CA LEU A 53 -0.66 -0.46 3.69
C LEU A 53 -0.83 0.93 4.30
N VAL A 54 0.20 1.43 4.98
CA VAL A 54 0.19 2.81 5.53
C VAL A 54 0.11 3.84 4.40
N SER A 55 0.78 3.59 3.28
CA SER A 55 0.66 4.43 2.09
C SER A 55 -0.75 4.42 1.52
N GLY A 56 -1.43 3.27 1.51
CA GLY A 56 -2.83 3.14 1.13
C GLY A 56 -3.77 3.96 2.01
N ILE A 57 -3.50 4.05 3.31
CA ILE A 57 -4.27 4.92 4.24
C ILE A 57 -4.16 6.39 3.83
N HIS A 58 -2.95 6.85 3.47
CA HIS A 58 -2.74 8.21 2.99
C HIS A 58 -3.43 8.45 1.64
N LEU A 59 -3.25 7.52 0.69
CA LEU A 59 -3.82 7.62 -0.65
C LEU A 59 -5.34 7.52 -0.66
N LEU A 60 -5.96 6.87 0.33
CA LEU A 60 -7.42 6.83 0.47
C LEU A 60 -8.01 8.23 0.64
N GLN A 61 -7.25 9.20 1.16
CA GLN A 61 -7.70 10.57 1.31
C GLN A 61 -7.79 11.30 -0.04
N THR A 62 -6.80 11.10 -0.91
CA THR A 62 -6.67 11.85 -2.18
C THR A 62 -7.21 11.08 -3.40
N ASN A 63 -7.11 9.75 -3.40
CA ASN A 63 -7.46 8.87 -4.52
C ASN A 63 -8.35 7.69 -4.07
N PRO A 64 -9.52 7.96 -3.46
CA PRO A 64 -10.31 6.94 -2.78
C PRO A 64 -10.80 5.81 -3.71
N GLU A 65 -11.22 6.13 -4.93
CA GLU A 65 -11.72 5.15 -5.90
C GLU A 65 -10.66 4.12 -6.29
N ILE A 66 -9.40 4.55 -6.44
CA ILE A 66 -8.30 3.65 -6.79
C ILE A 66 -8.01 2.71 -5.62
N VAL A 67 -7.87 3.26 -4.40
CA VAL A 67 -7.55 2.48 -3.20
C VAL A 67 -8.66 1.48 -2.86
N LYS A 68 -9.94 1.80 -3.12
CA LYS A 68 -11.06 0.87 -2.95
C LYS A 68 -10.86 -0.45 -3.70
N ARG A 69 -10.22 -0.42 -4.87
CA ARG A 69 -9.93 -1.60 -5.71
C ARG A 69 -8.85 -2.52 -5.14
N TRP A 70 -8.19 -2.12 -4.05
CA TRP A 70 -7.16 -2.93 -3.37
C TRP A 70 -7.77 -3.83 -2.28
N SER A 71 -9.10 -3.88 -2.19
CA SER A 71 -9.82 -4.62 -1.14
C SER A 71 -9.45 -6.10 -1.05
N ASN A 72 -9.08 -6.74 -2.16
CA ASN A 72 -8.68 -8.15 -2.17
C ASN A 72 -7.31 -8.32 -1.50
N GLU A 73 -6.34 -7.52 -1.91
CA GLU A 73 -4.96 -7.55 -1.39
C GLU A 73 -4.92 -7.14 0.09
N VAL A 74 -5.71 -6.14 0.48
CA VAL A 74 -5.83 -5.73 1.88
C VAL A 74 -6.44 -6.85 2.72
N GLN A 75 -7.47 -7.55 2.23
CA GLN A 75 -8.06 -8.69 2.94
C GLN A 75 -7.08 -9.86 3.09
N GLU A 76 -6.26 -10.13 2.08
CA GLU A 76 -5.18 -11.11 2.18
C GLU A 76 -4.16 -10.68 3.26
N ALA A 77 -3.76 -9.41 3.27
CA ALA A 77 -2.81 -8.88 4.26
C ALA A 77 -3.35 -8.93 5.71
N VAL A 78 -4.67 -8.91 5.93
CA VAL A 78 -5.28 -9.14 7.26
C VAL A 78 -4.96 -10.53 7.80
N GLN A 79 -4.74 -11.52 6.92
CA GLN A 79 -4.37 -12.89 7.30
C GLN A 79 -2.85 -13.07 7.52
N SER A 80 -2.07 -11.99 7.44
CA SER A 80 -0.63 -12.06 7.68
C SER A 80 -0.30 -12.49 9.10
N ARG A 81 0.74 -13.33 9.25
CA ARG A 81 1.28 -13.74 10.55
C ARG A 81 2.08 -12.63 11.23
N ALA A 82 2.46 -11.59 10.49
CA ALA A 82 3.16 -10.43 11.06
C ALA A 82 2.13 -9.47 11.66
N ALA A 83 2.13 -9.34 12.99
CA ALA A 83 1.20 -8.49 13.73
C ALA A 83 1.15 -7.04 13.21
N LEU A 84 2.30 -6.49 12.80
CA LEU A 84 2.39 -5.16 12.20
C LEU A 84 1.60 -5.03 10.89
N VAL A 85 1.70 -6.02 10.01
CA VAL A 85 1.00 -6.03 8.71
C VAL A 85 -0.48 -6.20 8.94
N GLN A 86 -0.88 -7.15 9.78
CA GLN A 86 -2.27 -7.36 10.15
C GLN A 86 -2.92 -6.10 10.73
N PHE A 87 -2.23 -5.41 11.65
CA PHE A 87 -2.72 -4.17 12.25
C PHE A 87 -2.96 -3.08 11.18
N HIS A 88 -1.98 -2.82 10.31
CA HIS A 88 -2.14 -1.82 9.26
C HIS A 88 -3.19 -2.22 8.20
N ALA A 89 -3.32 -3.50 7.89
CA ALA A 89 -4.32 -4.01 6.96
C ALA A 89 -5.74 -3.84 7.50
N LEU A 90 -5.96 -4.18 8.78
CA LEU A 90 -7.23 -3.93 9.46
C LEU A 90 -7.56 -2.44 9.50
N GLY A 91 -6.56 -1.59 9.78
CA GLY A 91 -6.70 -0.14 9.76
C GLY A 91 -7.15 0.40 8.40
N LEU A 92 -6.50 -0.03 7.31
CA LEU A 92 -6.89 0.37 5.96
C LEU A 92 -8.27 -0.17 5.58
N LEU A 93 -8.55 -1.44 5.84
CA LEU A 93 -9.84 -2.08 5.54
C LEU A 93 -10.99 -1.37 6.27
N HIS A 94 -10.80 -1.05 7.55
CA HIS A 94 -11.78 -0.29 8.33
C HIS A 94 -12.04 1.09 7.71
N GLN A 95 -10.99 1.82 7.33
CA GLN A 95 -11.17 3.14 6.72
C GLN A 95 -11.84 3.09 5.35
N VAL A 96 -11.53 2.09 4.50
CA VAL A 96 -12.21 1.88 3.23
C VAL A 96 -13.70 1.61 3.46
N ARG A 97 -14.04 0.71 4.39
CA ARG A 97 -15.44 0.43 4.74
C ARG A 97 -16.16 1.66 5.27
N ARG A 98 -15.55 2.42 6.17
CA ARG A 98 -16.14 3.65 6.71
C ARG A 98 -16.39 4.72 5.65
N LYS A 99 -15.59 4.76 4.58
CA LYS A 99 -15.69 5.77 3.52
C LYS A 99 -16.72 5.41 2.43
N PHE A 100 -17.02 4.12 2.25
CA PHE A 100 -17.82 3.63 1.11
C PHE A 100 -19.00 2.72 1.47
N GLY A 101 -19.13 2.32 2.74
CA GLY A 101 -20.31 1.63 3.27
C GLY A 101 -21.24 2.63 3.92
#